data_AF-A0A942NXG9-F1
#
_entry.id   AF-A0A942NXG9-F1
#
_cell.length_a   1.000
_cell.length_b   1.000
_cell.length_c   1.000
_cell.angle_alpha   90.00
_cell.angle_beta   90.00
_cell.angle_gamma   90.00
#
_symmetry.space_group_name_H-M   'P 1'
#
loop_
_entity.id
_entity.type
_entity.pdbx_description
1 polymer ?
#
loop_
_entity_poly.entity_id
_entity_poly.type
_entity_poly.pdbx_seq_one_letter_code
_entity_poly.pdbx_strand_id
1 'polypeptide(L)'
;KDVTARFINGYVPAYENEDLAEEAVNRILAGKKSEKKKEELFDSMGVGIPKTFAYIAKIALNLKGYSRESGNPEYDWIQGQVQNDQLQNKKLKYCGIEALGILKADVDNLGLLFACGIREERLTLSRLATMSRQMNNYFSIFLPYKLKTDERFQNIYTVFAGGDDLFLIGAWNRIIDFAGFLHDSFKEYSCRNEQITISAGVALHKPNTPVLTFAETSENALEKSKMSGRDRVTIFGETAKWIDFIKLQEVKHTIENWLDSEKINNAMLFRVNELIEMRRQESEIQKSKFNIQLEDMECLKWRSRLKYTIVRNIGRKLKGDDKQKAIDEAMNVADWLETYKGTLKIPLWQIIYNRR
;
A
#
# COMPACT_ATOMS: atom_id res chain seq x y z
N LYS A 1 -2.16 19.83 41.24
CA LYS A 1 -2.20 20.42 39.87
C LYS A 1 -2.05 19.26 38.92
N ASP A 2 -3.18 18.76 38.43
CA ASP A 2 -3.21 17.70 37.43
C ASP A 2 -2.39 18.12 36.23
N VAL A 3 -1.36 17.34 35.96
CA VAL A 3 -0.53 17.46 34.77
C VAL A 3 -1.48 17.26 33.60
N THR A 4 -1.69 18.31 32.80
CA THR A 4 -2.35 18.21 31.51
C THR A 4 -1.72 17.05 30.77
N ALA A 5 -2.45 15.94 30.64
CA ALA A 5 -1.98 14.77 29.93
C ALA A 5 -1.67 15.21 28.49
N ARG A 6 -0.38 15.38 28.19
CA ARG A 6 0.09 15.57 26.83
C ARG A 6 -0.10 14.20 26.19
N PHE A 7 -1.21 14.00 25.48
CA PHE A 7 -1.38 12.84 24.63
C PHE A 7 -0.14 12.78 23.74
N ILE A 8 0.63 11.70 23.83
CA ILE A 8 1.79 11.52 22.97
C ILE A 8 1.23 11.55 21.54
N ASN A 9 1.60 12.57 20.77
CA ASN A 9 1.13 12.77 19.39
C ASN A 9 1.81 11.77 18.44
N GLY A 10 1.56 10.47 18.67
CA GLY A 10 2.09 9.41 17.83
C GLY A 10 2.12 8.06 18.52
N TYR A 11 1.96 7.03 17.71
CA TYR A 11 2.16 5.64 18.11
C TYR A 11 3.54 5.17 17.61
N VAL A 12 4.38 4.69 18.53
CA VAL A 12 5.68 4.10 18.19
C VAL A 12 5.63 2.63 18.57
N PRO A 13 5.76 1.70 17.61
CA PRO A 13 5.70 0.29 17.90
C PRO A 13 6.94 -0.13 18.68
N ALA A 14 6.74 -0.83 19.80
CA ALA A 14 7.81 -1.39 20.62
C ALA A 14 7.80 -2.91 20.53
N TYR A 15 8.94 -3.56 20.75
CA TYR A 15 8.97 -5.03 20.80
C TYR A 15 8.12 -5.54 21.96
N GLU A 16 7.29 -6.54 21.67
CA GLU A 16 6.50 -7.30 22.63
C GLU A 16 7.03 -8.73 22.73
N ASN A 17 6.52 -9.51 23.71
CA ASN A 17 6.97 -10.88 23.92
C ASN A 17 6.75 -11.77 22.68
N GLU A 18 5.70 -11.49 21.92
CA GLU A 18 5.37 -12.19 20.67
C GLU A 18 6.40 -11.95 19.57
N ASP A 19 7.02 -10.76 19.54
CA ASP A 19 8.08 -10.45 18.56
C ASP A 19 9.39 -11.17 18.86
N LEU A 20 9.55 -11.67 20.09
CA LEU A 20 10.68 -12.47 20.54
C LEU A 20 10.43 -13.99 20.38
N ALA A 21 9.25 -14.38 19.92
CA ALA A 21 8.94 -15.78 19.63
C ALA A 21 9.84 -16.31 18.50
N GLU A 22 10.12 -17.62 18.56
CA GLU A 22 11.07 -18.28 17.66
C GLU A 22 10.73 -18.07 16.17
N GLU A 23 9.44 -18.03 15.81
CA GLU A 23 8.97 -17.78 14.45
C GLU A 23 9.26 -16.36 13.95
N ALA A 24 9.02 -15.35 14.80
CA ALA A 24 9.32 -13.96 14.50
C ALA A 24 10.82 -13.76 14.35
N VAL A 25 11.61 -14.34 15.25
CA VAL A 25 13.08 -14.33 15.19
C VAL A 25 13.58 -15.02 13.92
N ASN A 26 13.03 -16.18 13.55
CA ASN A 26 13.40 -16.88 12.32
C ASN A 26 13.11 -16.05 11.06
N ARG A 27 12.01 -15.30 11.04
CA ARG A 27 11.70 -14.36 9.95
C ARG A 27 12.69 -13.19 9.90
N ILE A 28 13.10 -12.67 11.05
CA ILE A 28 14.10 -11.60 11.15
C ILE A 28 15.45 -12.08 10.61
N LEU A 29 15.84 -13.29 10.99
CA LEU A 29 17.12 -13.88 10.65
C LEU A 29 17.17 -14.44 9.22
N ALA A 30 16.03 -14.57 8.55
CA ALA A 30 15.95 -15.02 7.16
C ALA A 30 16.68 -14.07 6.21
N GLY A 31 17.55 -14.60 5.36
CA GLY A 31 18.24 -13.84 4.30
C GLY A 31 19.77 -13.91 4.35
N LYS A 32 20.43 -13.26 3.38
CA LYS A 32 21.89 -13.25 3.21
C LYS A 32 22.57 -12.14 4.02
N LYS A 33 22.32 -12.05 5.33
CA LYS A 33 23.10 -11.17 6.23
C LYS A 33 24.27 -11.96 6.84
N SER A 34 25.41 -11.29 7.02
CA SER A 34 26.55 -11.84 7.78
C SER A 34 26.10 -12.15 9.21
N GLU A 35 26.67 -13.17 9.83
CA GLU A 35 26.28 -13.60 11.18
C GLU A 35 26.34 -12.45 12.21
N LYS A 36 27.39 -11.62 12.10
CA LYS A 36 27.51 -10.38 12.89
C LYS A 36 26.30 -9.43 12.81
N LYS A 37 25.68 -9.29 11.64
CA LYS A 37 24.50 -8.40 11.46
C LYS A 37 23.21 -9.02 12.02
N LYS A 38 23.18 -10.35 12.15
CA LYS A 38 22.08 -11.06 12.78
C LYS A 38 22.16 -10.92 14.30
N GLU A 39 23.36 -11.05 14.85
CA GLU A 39 23.65 -10.80 16.27
C GLU A 39 23.31 -9.35 16.65
N GLU A 40 23.79 -8.35 15.89
CA GLU A 40 23.44 -6.93 16.11
C GLU A 40 21.92 -6.66 16.09
N LEU A 41 21.17 -7.38 15.24
CA LEU A 41 19.72 -7.27 15.19
C LEU A 41 19.08 -7.89 16.43
N PHE A 42 19.53 -9.07 16.83
CA PHE A 42 19.04 -9.77 18.01
C PHE A 42 19.30 -8.96 19.29
N ASP A 43 20.50 -8.40 19.44
CA ASP A 43 20.88 -7.56 20.59
C ASP A 43 20.06 -6.26 20.67
N SER A 44 19.55 -5.79 19.53
CA SER A 44 18.66 -4.61 19.46
C SER A 44 17.20 -4.92 19.80
N MET A 45 16.86 -6.18 20.03
CA MET A 45 15.52 -6.61 20.40
C MET A 45 15.40 -6.69 21.92
N GLY A 46 14.42 -6.00 22.48
CA GLY A 46 14.11 -6.06 23.91
C GLY A 46 12.74 -5.48 24.17
N VAL A 47 11.98 -6.10 25.08
CA VAL A 47 10.59 -5.70 25.37
C VAL A 47 10.54 -4.22 25.76
N GLY A 48 9.67 -3.46 25.10
CA GLY A 48 9.52 -2.02 25.31
C GLY A 48 10.53 -1.13 24.57
N ILE A 49 11.50 -1.70 23.85
CA ILE A 49 12.38 -0.95 22.95
C ILE A 49 11.64 -0.70 21.61
N PRO A 50 11.72 0.51 21.02
CA PRO A 50 11.13 0.78 19.71
C PRO A 50 11.65 -0.18 18.63
N LYS A 51 10.75 -0.70 17.79
CA LYS A 51 11.08 -1.58 16.68
C LYS A 51 11.95 -0.85 15.66
N THR A 52 13.02 -1.51 15.21
CA THR A 52 13.93 -0.91 14.22
C THR A 52 13.30 -0.88 12.84
N PHE A 53 13.73 0.05 11.98
CA PHE A 53 13.33 0.09 10.57
C PHE A 53 13.70 -1.19 9.81
N ALA A 54 14.83 -1.83 10.16
CA ALA A 54 15.20 -3.11 9.60
C ALA A 54 14.22 -4.22 9.99
N TYR A 55 13.74 -4.21 11.23
CA TYR A 55 12.70 -5.13 11.69
C TYR A 55 11.38 -4.89 10.94
N ILE A 56 10.91 -3.63 10.90
CA ILE A 56 9.67 -3.25 10.22
C ILE A 56 9.69 -3.65 8.74
N ALA A 57 10.80 -3.44 8.04
CA ALA A 57 10.94 -3.85 6.63
C ALA A 57 10.81 -5.38 6.44
N LYS A 58 11.22 -6.19 7.41
CA LYS A 58 11.11 -7.66 7.34
C LYS A 58 9.70 -8.19 7.63
N ILE A 59 8.88 -7.41 8.33
CA ILE A 59 7.44 -7.67 8.48
C ILE A 59 6.70 -7.57 7.13
N ALA A 60 7.33 -7.05 6.08
CA ALA A 60 6.76 -7.09 4.74
C ALA A 60 6.84 -8.48 4.07
N LEU A 61 7.66 -9.41 4.57
CA LEU A 61 7.89 -10.73 3.94
C LEU A 61 6.78 -11.74 4.21
N ASN A 62 6.31 -12.46 3.20
CA ASN A 62 5.32 -13.54 3.32
C ASN A 62 6.00 -14.92 3.48
N LEU A 63 5.31 -15.86 4.13
CA LEU A 63 5.74 -17.27 4.21
C LEU A 63 5.43 -17.99 2.89
N LYS A 64 6.43 -18.69 2.34
CA LYS A 64 6.31 -19.39 1.05
C LYS A 64 5.68 -20.77 1.26
N GLY A 65 4.53 -21.00 0.63
CA GLY A 65 3.82 -22.30 0.66
C GLY A 65 2.51 -22.30 1.44
N TYR A 66 2.12 -21.16 2.02
CA TYR A 66 0.77 -20.93 2.50
C TYR A 66 -0.05 -20.30 1.36
N SER A 67 -1.03 -21.05 0.85
CA SER A 67 -2.13 -20.47 0.06
C SER A 67 -3.09 -19.80 1.03
N ARG A 68 -3.48 -18.55 0.76
CA ARG A 68 -4.58 -17.87 1.47
C ARG A 68 -5.85 -18.68 1.27
N GLU A 69 -6.17 -19.59 2.19
CA GLU A 69 -7.46 -20.26 2.14
C GLU A 69 -8.53 -19.28 2.64
N SER A 70 -9.44 -18.95 1.73
CA SER A 70 -10.74 -18.31 1.99
C SER A 70 -10.75 -16.83 2.46
N GLY A 71 -10.98 -15.95 1.49
CA GLY A 71 -12.12 -15.02 1.51
C GLY A 71 -12.14 -13.82 2.47
N ASN A 72 -11.22 -13.70 3.43
CA ASN A 72 -11.19 -12.52 4.31
C ASN A 72 -9.75 -12.05 4.59
N PRO A 73 -9.29 -10.93 4.00
CA PRO A 73 -7.91 -10.43 4.17
C PRO A 73 -7.59 -9.94 5.58
N GLU A 74 -8.58 -9.89 6.47
CA GLU A 74 -8.50 -9.29 7.80
C GLU A 74 -7.94 -10.22 8.89
N TYR A 75 -8.03 -11.55 8.73
CA TYR A 75 -7.80 -12.49 9.83
C TYR A 75 -6.68 -13.52 9.61
N ASP A 76 -6.11 -13.61 8.40
CA ASP A 76 -5.21 -14.71 8.04
C ASP A 76 -3.74 -14.52 8.49
N TRP A 77 -3.47 -13.50 9.31
CA TRP A 77 -2.12 -13.08 9.67
C TRP A 77 -1.63 -13.57 11.04
N ILE A 78 -2.51 -14.12 11.89
CA ILE A 78 -2.19 -14.33 13.32
C ILE A 78 -2.32 -15.77 13.81
N GLN A 79 -3.00 -16.68 13.10
CA GLN A 79 -3.04 -18.08 13.53
C GLN A 79 -3.12 -19.01 12.32
N GLY A 80 -2.00 -19.18 11.62
CA GLY A 80 -1.74 -20.48 11.02
C GLY A 80 -1.49 -21.45 12.16
N GLN A 81 -2.54 -22.02 12.77
CA GLN A 81 -2.35 -23.16 13.66
C GLN A 81 -1.68 -24.26 12.83
N VAL A 82 -0.39 -24.42 13.04
CA VAL A 82 0.39 -25.55 12.54
C VAL A 82 -0.22 -26.78 13.20
N GLN A 83 -0.95 -27.59 12.42
CA GLN A 83 -1.05 -29.00 12.76
C GLN A 83 0.38 -29.56 12.71
N ASN A 84 1.00 -29.63 13.90
CA ASN A 84 2.17 -30.44 14.20
C ASN A 84 1.96 -31.82 13.54
N ASP A 85 2.78 -32.21 12.56
CA ASP A 85 3.86 -33.15 12.87
C ASP A 85 4.95 -33.23 11.78
N GLN A 86 5.06 -32.26 10.85
CA GLN A 86 6.03 -32.35 9.73
C GLN A 86 7.02 -31.18 9.55
N LEU A 87 7.06 -30.20 10.47
CA LEU A 87 7.89 -29.00 10.31
C LEU A 87 9.22 -28.98 11.07
N GLN A 88 9.59 -30.02 11.82
CA GLN A 88 10.82 -30.02 12.64
C GLN A 88 12.15 -29.97 11.85
N ASN A 89 12.16 -29.93 10.50
CA ASN A 89 13.42 -29.86 9.74
C ASN A 89 13.38 -29.10 8.40
N LYS A 90 12.36 -28.27 8.14
CA LYS A 90 12.26 -27.52 6.87
C LYS A 90 12.46 -26.03 7.13
N LYS A 91 13.63 -25.48 6.74
CA LYS A 91 13.88 -24.03 6.75
C LYS A 91 12.71 -23.29 6.10
N LEU A 92 11.97 -22.51 6.89
CA LEU A 92 10.90 -21.63 6.41
C LEU A 92 11.49 -20.71 5.33
N LYS A 93 10.91 -20.76 4.14
CA LYS A 93 11.30 -19.87 3.05
C LYS A 93 10.35 -18.68 3.07
N TYR A 94 10.92 -17.48 3.08
CA TYR A 94 10.14 -16.25 2.96
C TYR A 94 10.26 -15.70 1.54
N CYS A 95 9.21 -15.04 1.06
CA CYS A 95 9.19 -14.28 -0.19
C CYS A 95 8.60 -12.90 0.06
N GLY A 96 8.93 -11.93 -0.77
CA GLY A 96 8.59 -10.54 -0.59
C GLY A 96 9.84 -9.67 -0.67
N ILE A 97 9.63 -8.37 -0.81
CA ILE A 97 10.71 -7.40 -0.67
C ILE A 97 10.76 -6.88 0.75
N GLU A 98 11.95 -6.92 1.35
CA GLU A 98 12.26 -6.22 2.59
C GLU A 98 12.34 -4.70 2.31
N ALA A 99 11.22 -4.00 2.42
CA ALA A 99 11.12 -2.57 2.15
C ALA A 99 10.16 -1.87 3.13
N LEU A 100 10.45 -0.59 3.35
CA LEU A 100 9.58 0.34 4.08
C LEU A 100 8.64 1.04 3.13
N GLY A 101 7.39 1.22 3.56
CA GLY A 101 6.45 2.19 3.00
C GLY A 101 6.43 3.42 3.86
N ILE A 102 6.45 4.57 3.21
CA ILE A 102 6.36 5.87 3.86
C ILE A 102 5.09 6.51 3.32
N LEU A 103 4.12 6.75 4.20
CA LEU A 103 2.88 7.42 3.88
C LEU A 103 2.93 8.85 4.38
N LYS A 104 2.67 9.78 3.47
CA LYS A 104 2.33 11.15 3.82
C LYS A 104 0.90 11.46 3.38
N ALA A 105 0.10 12.09 4.23
CA ALA A 105 -1.28 12.46 3.89
C ALA A 105 -1.65 13.82 4.48
N ASP A 106 -2.52 14.54 3.78
CA ASP A 106 -2.91 15.91 4.12
C ASP A 106 -4.35 16.20 3.70
N VAL A 107 -5.09 16.91 4.55
CA VAL A 107 -6.50 17.26 4.31
C VAL A 107 -6.61 18.33 3.24
N ASP A 108 -7.40 18.04 2.22
CA ASP A 108 -7.56 18.92 1.09
C ASP A 108 -8.31 20.21 1.45
N ASN A 109 -7.78 21.34 0.99
CA ASN A 109 -8.41 22.65 1.09
C ASN A 109 -8.79 23.07 2.53
N LEU A 110 -8.05 22.61 3.53
CA LEU A 110 -8.37 22.87 4.93
C LEU A 110 -8.57 24.37 5.24
N GLY A 111 -7.70 25.24 4.70
CA GLY A 111 -7.84 26.68 4.85
C GLY A 111 -9.16 27.23 4.30
N LEU A 112 -9.62 26.70 3.16
CA LEU A 112 -10.91 27.07 2.57
C LEU A 112 -12.09 26.52 3.40
N LEU A 113 -11.96 25.32 3.96
CA LEU A 113 -12.95 24.73 4.85
C LEU A 113 -13.13 25.59 6.13
N PHE A 114 -12.04 26.09 6.71
CA PHE A 114 -12.13 26.97 7.87
C PHE A 114 -12.64 28.38 7.53
N ALA A 115 -12.26 28.92 6.37
CA ALA A 115 -12.68 30.26 5.95
C ALA A 115 -14.14 30.31 5.48
N CYS A 116 -14.59 29.32 4.71
CA CYS A 116 -15.86 29.36 3.98
C CYS A 116 -16.78 28.16 4.27
N GLY A 117 -16.34 27.16 5.04
CA GLY A 117 -17.12 25.94 5.29
C GLY A 117 -18.27 26.12 6.29
N ILE A 118 -18.24 27.18 7.10
CA ILE A 118 -19.34 27.56 8.00
C ILE A 118 -20.04 28.78 7.39
N ARG A 119 -21.36 28.68 7.18
CA ARG A 119 -22.17 29.81 6.69
C ARG A 119 -22.02 31.01 7.63
N GLU A 120 -21.96 32.22 7.08
CA GLU A 120 -21.68 33.46 7.81
C GLU A 120 -22.60 33.64 9.03
N GLU A 121 -23.88 33.29 8.91
CA GLU A 121 -24.87 33.44 9.99
C GLU A 121 -24.62 32.49 11.16
N ARG A 122 -23.81 31.45 10.95
CA ARG A 122 -23.43 30.44 11.94
C ARG A 122 -21.96 30.58 12.35
N LEU A 123 -21.20 31.49 11.76
CA LEU A 123 -19.77 31.64 12.04
C LEU A 123 -19.58 32.21 13.45
N THR A 124 -19.06 31.38 14.35
CA THR A 124 -18.76 31.76 15.74
C THR A 124 -17.40 31.18 16.12
N LEU A 125 -16.65 31.89 16.96
CA LEU A 125 -15.34 31.43 17.44
C LEU A 125 -15.43 30.03 18.07
N SER A 126 -16.49 29.76 18.84
CA SER A 126 -16.73 28.45 19.45
C SER A 126 -16.88 27.32 18.43
N ARG A 127 -17.58 27.56 17.31
CA ARG A 127 -17.75 26.54 16.25
C ARG A 127 -16.45 26.33 15.47
N LEU A 128 -15.72 27.40 15.18
CA LEU A 128 -14.40 27.32 14.55
C LEU A 128 -13.42 26.51 15.41
N ALA A 129 -13.34 26.81 16.70
CA ALA A 129 -12.51 26.10 17.66
C ALA A 129 -12.94 24.62 17.80
N THR A 130 -14.25 24.35 17.77
CA THR A 130 -14.76 22.98 17.82
C THR A 130 -14.37 22.20 16.57
N MET A 131 -14.51 22.78 15.37
CA MET A 131 -14.11 22.15 14.11
C MET A 131 -12.59 21.86 14.10
N SER A 132 -11.76 22.81 14.52
CA SER A 132 -10.31 22.63 14.64
C SER A 132 -9.96 21.48 15.59
N ARG A 133 -10.60 21.45 16.76
CA ARG A 133 -10.39 20.36 17.73
C ARG A 133 -10.85 19.01 17.19
N GLN A 134 -11.99 18.94 16.50
CA GLN A 134 -12.46 17.67 15.91
C GLN A 134 -11.52 17.17 14.81
N MET A 135 -10.99 18.05 13.96
CA MET A 135 -10.00 17.67 12.95
C MET A 135 -8.74 17.11 13.62
N ASN A 136 -8.18 17.84 14.59
CA ASN A 136 -7.00 17.38 15.32
C ASN A 136 -7.24 16.06 16.07
N ASN A 137 -8.42 15.85 16.66
CA ASN A 137 -8.76 14.62 17.37
C ASN A 137 -8.69 13.38 16.47
N TYR A 138 -9.03 13.51 15.19
CA TYR A 138 -8.90 12.39 14.25
C TYR A 138 -7.44 11.91 14.16
N PHE A 139 -6.52 12.84 13.91
CA PHE A 139 -5.10 12.51 13.72
C PHE A 139 -4.36 12.22 15.03
N SER A 140 -4.67 12.93 16.11
CA SER A 140 -3.93 12.81 17.38
C SER A 140 -4.52 11.78 18.36
N ILE A 141 -5.78 11.34 18.17
CA ILE A 141 -6.45 10.41 19.09
C ILE A 141 -6.91 9.15 18.34
N PHE A 142 -7.77 9.32 17.33
CA PHE A 142 -8.37 8.18 16.64
C PHE A 142 -7.34 7.34 15.89
N LEU A 143 -6.46 7.96 15.11
CA LEU A 143 -5.41 7.23 14.37
C LEU A 143 -4.44 6.47 15.29
N PRO A 144 -3.81 7.08 16.33
CA PRO A 144 -2.95 6.34 17.24
C PRO A 144 -3.66 5.19 17.96
N TYR A 145 -4.93 5.39 18.35
CA TYR A 145 -5.74 4.31 18.93
C TYR A 145 -5.90 3.14 17.94
N LYS A 146 -6.20 3.43 16.67
CA LYS A 146 -6.32 2.41 15.63
C LYS A 146 -4.99 1.71 15.33
N LEU A 147 -3.89 2.45 15.26
CA LEU A 147 -2.56 1.86 15.09
C LEU A 147 -2.21 0.91 16.23
N LYS A 148 -2.63 1.21 17.48
CA LYS A 148 -2.38 0.34 18.63
C LYS A 148 -3.30 -0.88 18.70
N THR A 149 -4.57 -0.71 18.34
CA THR A 149 -5.60 -1.75 18.55
C THR A 149 -5.79 -2.69 17.37
N ASP A 150 -5.46 -2.26 16.16
CA ASP A 150 -5.58 -3.09 14.96
C ASP A 150 -4.24 -3.79 14.68
N GLU A 151 -4.22 -5.10 14.86
CA GLU A 151 -3.03 -5.94 14.71
C GLU A 151 -2.39 -5.80 13.32
N ARG A 152 -3.17 -5.45 12.29
CA ARG A 152 -2.67 -5.21 10.92
C ARG A 152 -1.74 -4.00 10.84
N PHE A 153 -1.92 -3.03 11.74
CA PHE A 153 -1.29 -1.71 11.69
C PHE A 153 -0.38 -1.42 12.90
N GLN A 154 -0.34 -2.33 13.88
CA GLN A 154 0.53 -2.25 15.07
C GLN A 154 2.02 -2.09 14.80
N ASN A 155 2.48 -2.36 13.58
CA ASN A 155 3.88 -2.19 13.18
C ASN A 155 4.15 -0.94 12.34
N ILE A 156 3.18 0.00 12.31
CA ILE A 156 3.34 1.30 11.67
C ILE A 156 3.84 2.31 12.70
N TYR A 157 5.00 2.88 12.43
CA TYR A 157 5.64 3.93 13.21
C TYR A 157 5.07 5.30 12.82
N THR A 158 4.53 6.04 13.77
CA THR A 158 4.15 7.45 13.59
C THR A 158 5.34 8.36 13.82
N VAL A 159 5.75 9.11 12.80
CA VAL A 159 6.75 10.18 12.95
C VAL A 159 6.05 11.49 13.31
N PHE A 160 4.94 11.81 12.64
CA PHE A 160 4.10 12.96 12.95
C PHE A 160 2.63 12.65 12.63
N ALA A 161 1.71 13.06 13.50
CA ALA A 161 0.28 13.03 13.26
C ALA A 161 -0.38 14.16 14.05
N GLY A 162 -0.73 15.26 13.38
CA GLY A 162 -1.27 16.43 14.07
C GLY A 162 -1.89 17.46 13.14
N GLY A 163 -3.00 18.05 13.58
CA GLY A 163 -3.80 18.97 12.77
C GLY A 163 -4.43 18.23 11.60
N ASP A 164 -3.75 18.28 10.46
CA ASP A 164 -4.15 17.78 9.15
C ASP A 164 -3.06 17.01 8.40
N ASP A 165 -1.80 17.07 8.86
CA ASP A 165 -0.66 16.37 8.24
C ASP A 165 -0.34 15.08 9.01
N LEU A 166 0.00 14.05 8.25
CA LEU A 166 0.29 12.70 8.71
C LEU A 166 1.54 12.17 8.02
N PHE A 167 2.51 11.71 8.81
CA PHE A 167 3.74 11.08 8.32
C PHE A 167 4.01 9.77 9.06
N LEU A 168 3.83 8.64 8.35
CA LEU A 168 3.93 7.28 8.88
C LEU A 168 4.98 6.46 8.13
N ILE A 169 5.64 5.56 8.86
CA ILE A 169 6.63 4.61 8.33
C ILE A 169 6.21 3.21 8.73
N GLY A 170 6.15 2.26 7.80
CA GLY A 170 5.75 0.89 8.11
C GLY A 170 6.24 -0.10 7.07
N ALA A 171 5.82 -1.36 7.18
CA ALA A 171 6.00 -2.34 6.11
C ALA A 171 5.24 -1.87 4.86
N TRP A 172 5.88 -1.89 3.68
CA TRP A 172 5.34 -1.24 2.47
C TRP A 172 3.95 -1.74 2.06
N ASN A 173 3.70 -3.04 2.21
CA ASN A 173 2.41 -3.66 1.92
C ASN A 173 1.32 -3.20 2.91
N ARG A 174 1.62 -3.15 4.22
CA ARG A 174 0.70 -2.67 5.25
C ARG A 174 0.38 -1.19 5.10
N ILE A 175 1.36 -0.38 4.68
CA ILE A 175 1.17 1.05 4.45
C ILE A 175 0.20 1.32 3.30
N ILE A 176 0.24 0.52 2.23
CA ILE A 176 -0.72 0.64 1.12
C ILE A 176 -2.13 0.27 1.59
N ASP A 177 -2.28 -0.81 2.38
CA ASP A 177 -3.57 -1.20 2.95
C ASP A 177 -4.10 -0.12 3.91
N PHE A 178 -3.21 0.44 4.75
CA PHE A 178 -3.54 1.54 5.66
C PHE A 178 -3.95 2.82 4.93
N ALA A 179 -3.36 3.13 3.76
CA ALA A 179 -3.77 4.29 2.97
C ALA A 179 -5.25 4.21 2.55
N GLY A 180 -5.73 3.02 2.17
CA GLY A 180 -7.15 2.78 1.92
C GLY A 180 -8.01 2.96 3.17
N PHE A 181 -7.60 2.34 4.29
CA PHE A 181 -8.28 2.48 5.58
C PHE A 181 -8.36 3.94 6.04
N LEU A 182 -7.28 4.71 5.90
CA LEU A 182 -7.20 6.12 6.28
C LEU A 182 -8.24 6.96 5.53
N HIS A 183 -8.35 6.77 4.21
CA HIS A 183 -9.35 7.46 3.40
C HIS A 183 -10.77 7.11 3.84
N ASP A 184 -11.08 5.82 3.99
CA ASP A 184 -12.45 5.37 4.30
C ASP A 184 -12.87 5.77 5.71
N SER A 185 -11.98 5.64 6.69
CA SER A 185 -12.25 6.06 8.06
C SER A 185 -12.34 7.58 8.20
N PHE A 186 -11.56 8.35 7.43
CA PHE A 186 -11.67 9.82 7.42
C PHE A 186 -12.98 10.27 6.77
N LYS A 187 -13.37 9.63 5.68
CA LYS A 187 -14.66 9.87 5.01
C LYS A 187 -15.84 9.58 5.93
N GLU A 188 -15.78 8.52 6.73
CA GLU A 188 -16.82 8.23 7.72
C GLU A 188 -16.81 9.28 8.85
N TYR A 189 -15.62 9.67 9.35
CA TYR A 189 -15.46 10.69 10.38
C TYR A 189 -16.00 12.07 9.95
N SER A 190 -15.88 12.41 8.66
CA SER A 190 -16.43 13.64 8.08
C SER A 190 -17.91 13.55 7.68
N CYS A 191 -18.63 12.51 8.13
CA CYS A 191 -20.03 12.23 7.79
C CYS A 191 -20.26 12.08 6.27
N ARG A 192 -19.26 11.55 5.55
CA ARG A 192 -19.26 11.37 4.08
C ARG A 192 -19.47 12.66 3.30
N ASN A 193 -18.98 13.78 3.83
CA ASN A 193 -19.04 15.06 3.14
C ASN A 193 -18.04 15.08 1.97
N GLU A 194 -18.56 15.17 0.74
CA GLU A 194 -17.75 15.20 -0.49
C GLU A 194 -16.80 16.40 -0.59
N GLN A 195 -17.00 17.44 0.22
CA GLN A 195 -16.13 18.62 0.25
C GLN A 195 -14.93 18.46 1.18
N ILE A 196 -14.92 17.45 2.06
CA ILE A 196 -13.84 17.18 3.01
C ILE A 196 -13.13 15.92 2.57
N THR A 197 -12.05 16.09 1.80
CA THR A 197 -11.26 15.01 1.21
C THR A 197 -9.84 14.99 1.77
N ILE A 198 -9.13 13.89 1.55
CA ILE A 198 -7.73 13.73 1.96
C ILE A 198 -6.91 13.26 0.77
N SER A 199 -5.73 13.84 0.57
CA SER A 199 -4.77 13.38 -0.44
C SER A 199 -3.62 12.65 0.24
N ALA A 200 -3.06 11.64 -0.43
CA ALA A 200 -1.99 10.82 0.13
C ALA A 200 -0.89 10.47 -0.89
N GLY A 201 0.34 10.33 -0.40
CA GLY A 201 1.49 9.86 -1.17
C GLY A 201 2.18 8.71 -0.45
N VAL A 202 2.45 7.62 -1.17
CA VAL A 202 3.21 6.47 -0.66
C VAL A 202 4.51 6.30 -1.42
N ALA A 203 5.63 6.38 -0.70
CA ALA A 203 6.97 6.11 -1.21
C ALA A 203 7.52 4.80 -0.62
N LEU A 204 8.37 4.09 -1.39
CA LEU A 204 9.01 2.86 -0.94
C LEU A 204 10.52 3.01 -0.88
N HIS A 205 11.13 2.54 0.21
CA HIS A 205 12.57 2.59 0.40
C HIS A 205 13.14 1.37 1.09
N LYS A 206 14.46 1.22 0.98
CA LYS A 206 15.22 0.25 1.79
C LYS A 206 15.36 0.77 3.22
N PRO A 207 15.50 -0.11 4.22
CA PRO A 207 15.59 0.29 5.63
C PRO A 207 16.83 1.14 5.98
N ASN A 208 17.88 1.12 5.15
CA ASN A 208 19.13 1.84 5.39
C ASN A 208 19.17 3.23 4.73
N THR A 209 18.09 3.62 4.05
CA THR A 209 18.01 4.93 3.40
C THR A 209 17.81 6.03 4.47
N PRO A 210 18.43 7.22 4.33
CA PRO A 210 18.26 8.31 5.29
C PRO A 210 16.81 8.82 5.39
N VAL A 211 16.41 9.24 6.58
CA VAL A 211 15.05 9.77 6.87
C VAL A 211 14.72 11.00 6.04
N LEU A 212 15.70 11.85 5.72
CA LEU A 212 15.48 13.03 4.88
C LEU A 212 14.94 12.65 3.49
N THR A 213 15.50 11.60 2.90
CA THR A 213 15.05 11.07 1.60
C THR A 213 13.63 10.50 1.68
N PHE A 214 13.22 9.94 2.83
CA PHE A 214 11.84 9.51 3.06
C PHE A 214 10.88 10.68 2.94
N ALA A 215 11.15 11.76 3.68
CA ALA A 215 10.33 12.95 3.70
C ALA A 215 10.18 13.56 2.30
N GLU A 216 11.30 13.79 1.60
CA GLU A 216 11.30 14.38 0.25
C GLU A 216 10.50 13.56 -0.76
N THR A 217 10.73 12.25 -0.81
CA THR A 217 10.06 11.39 -1.80
C THR A 217 8.57 11.19 -1.51
N SER A 218 8.17 11.11 -0.24
CA SER A 218 6.75 11.05 0.13
C SER A 218 6.05 12.38 -0.09
N GLU A 219 6.73 13.51 0.14
CA GLU A 219 6.21 14.86 -0.15
C GLU A 219 5.92 14.98 -1.64
N ASN A 220 6.91 14.64 -2.49
CA ASN A 220 6.75 14.65 -3.93
C ASN A 220 5.58 13.76 -4.40
N ALA A 221 5.31 12.64 -3.72
CA ALA A 221 4.17 11.79 -4.02
C ALA A 221 2.84 12.43 -3.60
N LEU A 222 2.79 13.05 -2.42
CA LEU A 222 1.61 13.79 -1.94
C LEU A 222 1.30 14.99 -2.84
N GLU A 223 2.31 15.77 -3.20
CA GLU A 223 2.18 16.91 -4.12
C GLU A 223 1.60 16.47 -5.47
N LYS A 224 2.06 15.35 -6.04
CA LYS A 224 1.49 14.78 -7.27
C LYS A 224 0.01 14.47 -7.13
N SER A 225 -0.44 13.98 -5.97
CA SER A 225 -1.87 13.76 -5.70
C SER A 225 -2.64 15.08 -5.65
N LYS A 226 -2.12 16.08 -4.93
CA LYS A 226 -2.75 17.41 -4.84
C LYS A 226 -2.84 18.11 -6.20
N MET A 227 -1.75 18.13 -6.97
CA MET A 227 -1.69 18.73 -8.31
C MET A 227 -2.58 18.03 -9.34
N SER A 228 -2.84 16.73 -9.16
CA SER A 228 -3.70 15.95 -10.06
C SER A 228 -5.20 16.13 -9.77
N GLY A 229 -5.57 17.09 -8.92
CA GLY A 229 -6.96 17.44 -8.62
C GLY A 229 -7.43 17.04 -7.22
N ARG A 230 -6.51 16.74 -6.29
CA ARG A 230 -6.81 16.35 -4.89
C ARG A 230 -7.68 15.08 -4.80
N ASP A 231 -8.05 14.66 -3.60
CA ASP A 231 -8.87 13.45 -3.35
C ASP A 231 -8.29 12.19 -4.04
N ARG A 232 -6.96 12.03 -3.94
CA ARG A 232 -6.18 11.05 -4.70
C ARG A 232 -5.05 10.47 -3.87
N VAL A 233 -4.57 9.33 -4.35
CA VAL A 233 -3.38 8.66 -3.82
C VAL A 233 -2.35 8.42 -4.91
N THR A 234 -1.09 8.73 -4.62
CA THR A 234 0.05 8.41 -5.50
C THR A 234 0.87 7.27 -4.90
N ILE A 235 1.00 6.17 -5.65
CA ILE A 235 1.75 4.98 -5.23
C ILE A 235 2.58 4.49 -6.43
N PHE A 236 3.85 4.13 -6.21
CA PHE A 236 4.80 3.72 -7.27
C PHE A 236 4.94 4.71 -8.43
N GLY A 237 4.69 5.99 -8.16
CA GLY A 237 4.75 7.08 -9.13
C GLY A 237 3.48 7.29 -9.95
N GLU A 238 2.44 6.48 -9.75
CA GLU A 238 1.14 6.60 -10.44
C GLU A 238 0.09 7.17 -9.50
N THR A 239 -0.74 8.09 -10.01
CA THR A 239 -1.78 8.77 -9.22
C THR A 239 -3.16 8.22 -9.58
N ALA A 240 -3.88 7.69 -8.60
CA ALA A 240 -5.24 7.17 -8.73
C ALA A 240 -6.23 7.98 -7.88
N LYS A 241 -7.49 8.06 -8.32
CA LYS A 241 -8.58 8.49 -7.43
C LYS A 241 -8.84 7.40 -6.40
N TRP A 242 -9.34 7.76 -5.23
CA TRP A 242 -9.68 6.77 -4.19
C TRP A 242 -10.72 5.73 -4.65
N ILE A 243 -11.70 6.15 -5.45
CA ILE A 243 -12.70 5.24 -6.05
C ILE A 243 -12.01 4.20 -6.96
N ASP A 244 -11.04 4.63 -7.74
CA ASP A 244 -10.28 3.73 -8.62
C ASP A 244 -9.35 2.84 -7.79
N PHE A 245 -8.77 3.36 -6.70
CA PHE A 245 -7.91 2.61 -5.80
C PHE A 245 -8.61 1.39 -5.18
N ILE A 246 -9.87 1.52 -4.76
CA ILE A 246 -10.68 0.40 -4.25
C ILE A 246 -10.83 -0.69 -5.34
N LYS A 247 -11.21 -0.29 -6.55
CA LYS A 247 -11.34 -1.22 -7.68
C LYS A 247 -10.01 -1.86 -8.07
N LEU A 248 -8.90 -1.12 -7.98
CA LEU A 248 -7.56 -1.66 -8.21
C LEU A 248 -7.20 -2.76 -7.19
N GLN A 249 -7.68 -2.67 -5.95
CA GLN A 249 -7.51 -3.75 -4.97
C GLN A 249 -8.32 -5.01 -5.34
N GLU A 250 -9.52 -4.86 -5.92
CA GLU A 250 -10.29 -6.00 -6.46
C GLU A 250 -9.56 -6.64 -7.65
N VAL A 251 -8.98 -5.82 -8.54
CA VAL A 251 -8.15 -6.29 -9.65
C VAL A 251 -6.93 -7.04 -9.14
N LYS A 252 -6.25 -6.54 -8.10
CA LYS A 252 -5.14 -7.25 -7.43
C LYS A 252 -5.58 -8.64 -6.98
N HIS A 253 -6.70 -8.73 -6.27
CA HIS A 253 -7.20 -10.02 -5.75
C HIS A 253 -7.54 -10.99 -6.89
N THR A 254 -8.11 -10.50 -7.97
CA THR A 254 -8.40 -11.31 -9.17
C THR A 254 -7.11 -11.88 -9.80
N ILE A 255 -6.07 -11.06 -9.94
CA ILE A 255 -4.78 -11.50 -10.49
C ILE A 255 -4.07 -12.49 -9.53
N GLU A 256 -4.16 -12.27 -8.22
CA GLU A 256 -3.65 -13.22 -7.21
C GLU A 256 -4.35 -14.58 -7.35
N ASN A 257 -5.68 -14.61 -7.46
CA ASN A 257 -6.46 -15.82 -7.68
C ASN A 257 -6.08 -16.54 -8.98
N TRP A 258 -5.81 -15.81 -10.07
CA TRP A 258 -5.32 -16.41 -11.31
C TRP A 258 -3.93 -17.03 -11.20
N LEU A 259 -3.06 -16.47 -10.35
CA LEU A 259 -1.75 -17.06 -10.10
C LEU A 259 -1.85 -18.31 -9.22
N ASP A 260 -2.70 -18.27 -8.20
CA ASP A 260 -2.85 -19.36 -7.23
C ASP A 260 -3.57 -20.56 -7.84
N SER A 261 -4.52 -20.32 -8.75
CA SER A 261 -5.13 -21.36 -9.60
C SER A 261 -4.25 -21.82 -10.77
N GLU A 262 -2.99 -21.35 -10.85
CA GLU A 262 -2.04 -21.61 -11.94
C GLU A 262 -2.57 -21.29 -13.36
N LYS A 263 -3.61 -20.45 -13.47
CA LYS A 263 -4.13 -19.95 -14.77
C LYS A 263 -3.09 -19.09 -15.48
N ILE A 264 -2.30 -18.32 -14.72
CA ILE A 264 -1.22 -17.48 -15.21
C ILE A 264 0.09 -17.77 -14.46
N ASN A 265 1.23 -17.35 -15.04
CA ASN A 265 2.55 -17.51 -14.43
C ASN A 265 3.21 -16.15 -14.15
N ASN A 266 4.32 -16.15 -13.39
CA ASN A 266 5.06 -14.93 -13.08
C ASN A 266 5.55 -14.19 -14.35
N ALA A 267 5.85 -14.89 -15.44
CA ALA A 267 6.27 -14.27 -16.69
C ALA A 267 5.15 -13.42 -17.33
N MET A 268 3.88 -13.79 -17.12
CA MET A 268 2.73 -13.01 -17.55
C MET A 268 2.70 -11.64 -16.86
N LEU A 269 3.02 -11.57 -15.57
CA LEU A 269 3.02 -10.32 -14.80
C LEU A 269 3.99 -9.29 -15.40
N PHE A 270 5.20 -9.70 -15.77
CA PHE A 270 6.17 -8.81 -16.41
C PHE A 270 5.71 -8.31 -17.78
N ARG A 271 5.03 -9.16 -18.56
CA ARG A 271 4.45 -8.74 -19.85
C ARG A 271 3.30 -7.77 -19.68
N VAL A 272 2.44 -7.98 -18.69
CA VAL A 272 1.38 -7.02 -18.35
C VAL A 272 2.00 -5.69 -17.92
N ASN A 273 3.11 -5.70 -17.19
CA ASN A 273 3.84 -4.48 -16.83
C ASN A 273 4.32 -3.70 -18.07
N GLU A 274 4.87 -4.40 -19.08
CA GLU A 274 5.24 -3.77 -20.36
C GLU A 274 4.02 -3.16 -21.08
N LEU A 275 2.86 -3.83 -21.04
CA LEU A 275 1.62 -3.32 -21.65
C LEU A 275 1.07 -2.09 -20.92
N ILE A 276 1.16 -2.06 -19.59
CA ILE A 276 0.81 -0.88 -18.78
C ILE A 276 1.69 0.30 -19.17
N GLU A 277 3.01 0.07 -19.33
CA GLU A 277 3.94 1.13 -19.74
C GLU A 277 3.63 1.67 -21.14
N MET A 278 3.34 0.78 -22.11
CA MET A 278 2.88 1.22 -23.44
C MET A 278 1.60 2.05 -23.35
N ARG A 279 0.63 1.62 -22.52
CA ARG A 279 -0.63 2.35 -22.37
C ARG A 279 -0.44 3.70 -21.67
N ARG A 280 0.51 3.78 -20.73
CA ARG A 280 0.91 5.03 -20.07
C ARG A 280 1.49 6.01 -21.09
N GLN A 281 2.45 5.55 -21.90
CA GLN A 281 3.07 6.35 -22.97
C GLN A 281 2.04 6.85 -23.98
N GLU A 282 1.12 5.99 -24.44
CA GLU A 282 0.04 6.41 -25.35
C GLU A 282 -0.80 7.56 -24.74
N SER A 283 -1.13 7.48 -23.44
CA SER A 283 -1.88 8.54 -22.77
C SER A 283 -1.08 9.83 -22.57
N GLU A 284 0.24 9.77 -22.50
CA GLU A 284 1.11 10.94 -22.40
C GLU A 284 1.25 11.62 -23.75
N ILE A 285 1.47 10.85 -24.81
CA ILE A 285 1.55 11.34 -26.20
C ILE A 285 0.26 12.06 -26.58
N GLN A 286 -0.91 11.49 -26.26
CA GLN A 286 -2.21 12.12 -26.53
C GLN A 286 -2.41 13.47 -25.81
N LYS A 287 -1.78 13.66 -24.65
CA LYS A 287 -1.85 14.93 -23.90
C LYS A 287 -0.78 15.92 -24.34
N SER A 288 0.33 15.43 -24.89
CA SER A 288 1.44 16.24 -25.35
C SER A 288 1.02 17.08 -26.57
N LYS A 289 1.48 18.33 -26.62
CA LYS A 289 1.28 19.23 -27.78
C LYS A 289 2.47 19.21 -28.75
N PHE A 290 3.37 18.24 -28.60
CA PHE A 290 4.61 18.13 -29.38
C PHE A 290 4.41 17.25 -30.61
N ASN A 291 5.32 17.37 -31.58
CA ASN A 291 5.33 16.52 -32.77
C ASN A 291 5.65 15.07 -32.37
N ILE A 292 4.75 14.15 -32.75
CA ILE A 292 4.86 12.71 -32.47
C ILE A 292 5.86 12.10 -33.46
N GLN A 293 6.93 11.48 -32.96
CA GLN A 293 7.87 10.73 -33.79
C GLN A 293 7.33 9.33 -34.08
N LEU A 294 7.82 8.71 -35.15
CA LEU A 294 7.40 7.36 -35.55
C LEU A 294 7.76 6.31 -34.49
N GLU A 295 8.85 6.54 -33.76
CA GLU A 295 9.32 5.72 -32.63
C GLU A 295 8.32 5.72 -31.46
N ASP A 296 7.65 6.85 -31.21
CA ASP A 296 6.66 7.00 -30.14
C ASP A 296 5.37 6.20 -30.42
N MET A 297 5.13 5.85 -31.69
CA MET A 297 3.93 5.11 -32.11
C MET A 297 3.99 3.61 -31.80
N GLU A 298 5.15 3.08 -31.39
CA GLU A 298 5.29 1.67 -30.98
C GLU A 298 4.32 1.29 -29.84
N CYS A 299 4.00 2.25 -28.96
CA CYS A 299 3.08 2.04 -27.84
C CYS A 299 1.67 1.62 -28.30
N LEU A 300 1.22 2.03 -29.49
CA LEU A 300 -0.10 1.71 -30.04
C LEU A 300 -0.30 0.22 -30.33
N LYS A 301 0.79 -0.56 -30.37
CA LYS A 301 0.77 -2.01 -30.59
C LYS A 301 0.29 -2.79 -29.36
N TRP A 302 0.03 -2.14 -28.23
CA TRP A 302 -0.31 -2.81 -26.97
C TRP A 302 -1.54 -3.73 -27.10
N ARG A 303 -2.57 -3.35 -27.88
CA ARG A 303 -3.78 -4.19 -28.08
C ARG A 303 -3.45 -5.53 -28.75
N SER A 304 -2.69 -5.49 -29.83
CA SER A 304 -2.24 -6.68 -30.54
C SER A 304 -1.30 -7.54 -29.68
N ARG A 305 -0.38 -6.91 -28.94
CA ARG A 305 0.53 -7.60 -28.01
C ARG A 305 -0.22 -8.24 -26.83
N LEU A 306 -1.26 -7.60 -26.32
CA LEU A 306 -2.10 -8.12 -25.25
C LEU A 306 -2.80 -9.41 -25.69
N LYS A 307 -3.52 -9.37 -26.82
CA LYS A 307 -4.23 -10.56 -27.35
C LYS A 307 -3.25 -11.73 -27.57
N TYR A 308 -2.11 -11.46 -28.19
CA TYR A 308 -1.06 -12.47 -28.37
C TYR A 308 -0.55 -13.05 -27.05
N THR A 309 -0.31 -12.18 -26.06
CA THR A 309 0.22 -12.55 -24.75
C THR A 309 -0.77 -13.38 -23.94
N ILE A 310 -2.06 -13.03 -23.95
CA ILE A 310 -3.14 -13.79 -23.32
C ILE A 310 -3.22 -15.20 -23.92
N VAL A 311 -3.40 -15.32 -25.23
CA VAL A 311 -3.59 -16.62 -25.90
C VAL A 311 -2.38 -17.56 -25.71
N ARG A 312 -1.17 -17.01 -25.64
CA ARG A 312 0.07 -17.78 -25.51
C ARG A 312 0.40 -18.24 -24.08
N ASN A 313 -0.04 -17.48 -23.07
CA ASN A 313 0.41 -17.70 -21.69
C ASN A 313 -0.67 -18.19 -20.74
N ILE A 314 -1.95 -18.02 -21.07
CA ILE A 314 -3.06 -18.39 -20.19
C ILE A 314 -3.48 -19.83 -20.42
N GLY A 315 -3.72 -20.54 -19.31
CA GLY A 315 -4.30 -21.87 -19.35
C GLY A 315 -3.45 -22.88 -20.12
N ARG A 316 -2.11 -22.80 -20.04
CA ARG A 316 -1.21 -23.76 -20.72
C ARG A 316 -1.48 -25.21 -20.32
N LYS A 317 -2.02 -25.43 -19.11
CA LYS A 317 -2.42 -26.74 -18.59
C LYS A 317 -3.90 -27.09 -18.83
N LEU A 318 -4.72 -26.11 -19.24
CA LEU A 318 -6.15 -26.28 -19.50
C LEU A 318 -6.37 -26.70 -20.96
N LYS A 319 -7.42 -27.47 -21.23
CA LYS A 319 -7.81 -27.94 -22.56
C LYS A 319 -9.28 -27.65 -22.84
N GLY A 320 -9.64 -27.53 -24.12
CA GLY A 320 -11.03 -27.34 -24.56
C GLY A 320 -11.66 -26.06 -24.01
N ASP A 321 -12.92 -26.16 -23.59
CA ASP A 321 -13.77 -25.03 -23.19
C ASP A 321 -13.23 -24.28 -21.96
N ASP A 322 -12.56 -24.96 -21.03
CA ASP A 322 -12.00 -24.33 -19.83
C ASP A 322 -10.86 -23.36 -20.17
N LYS A 323 -10.11 -23.66 -21.24
CA LYS A 323 -9.08 -22.75 -21.73
C LYS A 323 -9.70 -21.51 -22.39
N GLN A 324 -10.79 -21.69 -23.14
CA GLN A 324 -11.48 -20.58 -23.78
C GLN A 324 -12.09 -19.64 -22.73
N LYS A 325 -12.76 -20.21 -21.72
CA LYS A 325 -13.29 -19.43 -20.58
C LYS A 325 -12.20 -18.64 -19.86
N ALA A 326 -11.03 -19.24 -19.61
CA ALA A 326 -9.91 -18.54 -18.98
C ALA A 326 -9.33 -17.42 -19.85
N ILE A 327 -9.34 -17.58 -21.18
CA ILE A 327 -8.93 -16.53 -22.13
C ILE A 327 -9.94 -15.39 -22.09
N ASP A 328 -11.24 -15.69 -22.15
CA ASP A 328 -12.30 -14.69 -22.15
C ASP A 328 -12.29 -13.89 -20.83
N GLU A 329 -12.13 -14.57 -19.69
CA GLU A 329 -11.96 -13.94 -18.38
C GLU A 329 -10.73 -13.01 -18.34
N ALA A 330 -9.62 -13.42 -18.94
CA ALA A 330 -8.41 -12.62 -18.97
C ALA A 330 -8.44 -11.47 -19.98
N MET A 331 -9.37 -11.48 -20.93
CA MET A 331 -9.58 -10.32 -21.81
C MET A 331 -10.11 -9.11 -21.04
N ASN A 332 -10.64 -9.28 -19.82
CA ASN A 332 -10.92 -8.18 -18.89
C ASN A 332 -9.70 -7.29 -18.61
N VAL A 333 -8.46 -7.80 -18.79
CA VAL A 333 -7.23 -7.01 -18.70
C VAL A 333 -7.22 -5.87 -19.73
N ALA A 334 -7.85 -6.06 -20.91
CA ALA A 334 -8.00 -5.00 -21.89
C ALA A 334 -8.83 -3.84 -21.32
N ASP A 335 -9.98 -4.15 -20.73
CA ASP A 335 -10.87 -3.16 -20.12
C ASP A 335 -10.18 -2.44 -18.94
N TRP A 336 -9.39 -3.16 -18.14
CA TRP A 336 -8.59 -2.57 -17.07
C TRP A 336 -7.51 -1.64 -17.61
N LEU A 337 -6.81 -1.99 -18.70
CA LEU A 337 -5.83 -1.13 -19.35
C LEU A 337 -6.47 0.12 -19.98
N GLU A 338 -7.68 -0.01 -20.53
CA GLU A 338 -8.40 1.14 -21.08
C GLU A 338 -8.88 2.10 -19.99
N THR A 339 -9.42 1.54 -18.90
CA THR A 339 -9.99 2.29 -17.78
C THR A 339 -8.92 2.92 -16.88
N TYR A 340 -8.00 2.10 -16.37
CA TYR A 340 -7.03 2.50 -15.35
C TYR A 340 -5.69 2.97 -15.93
N LYS A 341 -5.37 2.58 -17.18
CA LYS A 341 -4.13 2.98 -17.87
C LYS A 341 -2.90 2.68 -17.01
N GLY A 342 -2.07 3.68 -16.73
CA GLY A 342 -0.86 3.57 -15.92
C GLY A 342 -1.11 3.14 -14.46
N THR A 343 -2.27 3.46 -13.88
CA THR A 343 -2.52 3.17 -12.46
C THR A 343 -2.68 1.67 -12.16
N LEU A 344 -2.90 0.84 -13.20
CA LEU A 344 -2.86 -0.63 -13.09
C LEU A 344 -1.48 -1.15 -12.61
N LYS A 345 -0.43 -0.32 -12.68
CA LYS A 345 0.88 -0.60 -12.08
C LYS A 345 0.78 -0.83 -10.57
N ILE A 346 -0.13 -0.13 -9.88
CA ILE A 346 -0.29 -0.20 -8.42
C ILE A 346 -0.58 -1.63 -7.94
N PRO A 347 -1.64 -2.31 -8.41
CA PRO A 347 -1.91 -3.69 -8.02
C PRO A 347 -0.86 -4.67 -8.55
N LEU A 348 -0.38 -4.49 -9.79
CA LEU A 348 0.59 -5.41 -10.39
C LEU A 348 1.92 -5.44 -9.63
N TRP A 349 2.45 -4.27 -9.26
CA TRP A 349 3.71 -4.17 -8.53
C TRP A 349 3.58 -4.72 -7.11
N GLN A 350 2.43 -4.54 -6.45
CA GLN A 350 2.18 -5.20 -5.16
C GLN A 350 2.32 -6.72 -5.27
N ILE A 351 1.77 -7.33 -6.32
CA ILE A 351 1.83 -8.79 -6.52
C ILE A 351 3.27 -9.23 -6.80
N ILE A 352 3.96 -8.55 -7.71
CA ILE A 352 5.36 -8.86 -8.06
C ILE A 352 6.25 -8.73 -6.83
N TYR A 353 6.05 -7.67 -6.04
CA TYR A 353 6.87 -7.37 -4.87
C TYR A 353 6.62 -8.36 -3.73
N ASN A 354 5.37 -8.78 -3.50
CA ASN A 354 5.04 -9.78 -2.48
C ASN A 354 5.56 -11.20 -2.79
N ARG A 355 5.86 -11.51 -4.06
CA ARG A 355 6.30 -12.83 -4.53
C ARG A 355 7.80 -12.94 -4.85
N ARG A 356 8.55 -11.84 -4.78
CA ARG A 356 9.99 -11.78 -5.06
C ARG A 356 10.81 -12.59 -4.07
#